data_AF-A0A9X7QNH2-F1
#
_entry.id   AF-A0A9X7QNH2-F1
#
_cell.length_a   1.000
_cell.length_b   1.000
_cell.length_c   1.000
_cell.angle_alpha   90.00
_cell.angle_beta   90.00
_cell.angle_gamma   90.00
#
_symmetry.space_group_name_H-M   'P 1'
#
loop_
_entity.id
_entity.type
_entity.pdbx_description
1 polymer ?
#
loop_
_entity_poly.entity_id
_entity_poly.type
_entity_poly.pdbx_seq_one_letter_code
_entity_poly.pdbx_strand_id
1 'polypeptide(L)'
;GIDHEIFRLNKMKGCFHIYKKSHPLIIAYKKAENKKAFKQERYHEFKEYDVAKRDMNYLKKNYGITNESELQDKLSRMTEDRNVLYGSVGKEQEIEEKKQEQSKHQHRRKENER
;
A
#
# COMPACT_ATOMS: atom_id res chain seq x y z
N GLY A 1 -5.90 -6.77 -6.17
CA GLY A 1 -6.00 -5.50 -6.92
C GLY A 1 -5.02 -4.49 -6.37
N ILE A 2 -4.62 -3.50 -7.16
CA ILE A 2 -3.59 -2.51 -6.80
C ILE A 2 -3.94 -1.74 -5.51
N ASP A 3 -5.21 -1.41 -5.30
CA ASP A 3 -5.69 -0.72 -4.08
C ASP A 3 -5.53 -1.55 -2.82
N HIS A 4 -5.85 -2.85 -2.88
CA HIS A 4 -5.69 -3.74 -1.73
C HIS A 4 -4.21 -3.88 -1.34
N GLU A 5 -3.31 -3.89 -2.32
CA GLU A 5 -1.88 -3.99 -2.04
C GLU A 5 -1.34 -2.66 -1.50
N ILE A 6 -1.73 -1.52 -2.07
CA ILE A 6 -1.41 -0.19 -1.52
C ILE A 6 -1.92 -0.07 -0.07
N PHE A 7 -3.16 -0.49 0.20
CA PHE A 7 -3.74 -0.47 1.54
C PHE A 7 -2.94 -1.35 2.51
N ARG A 8 -2.58 -2.57 2.10
CA ARG A 8 -1.76 -3.49 2.89
C ARG A 8 -0.40 -2.90 3.22
N LEU A 9 0.32 -2.37 2.22
CA LEU A 9 1.64 -1.78 2.40
C LEU A 9 1.57 -0.51 3.27
N ASN A 10 0.51 0.30 3.15
CA ASN A 10 0.29 1.45 4.02
C ASN A 10 0.13 1.06 5.50
N LYS A 11 -0.53 -0.08 5.79
CA LYS A 11 -0.67 -0.59 7.17
C LYS A 11 0.67 -1.02 7.79
N MET A 12 1.69 -1.27 6.97
CA MET A 12 3.03 -1.68 7.42
C MET A 12 3.98 -0.49 7.64
N LYS A 13 3.53 0.75 7.40
CA LYS A 13 4.32 1.95 7.66
C LYS A 13 4.77 2.01 9.12
N GLY A 14 6.02 2.40 9.34
CA GLY A 14 6.59 2.52 10.67
C GLY A 14 7.02 1.19 11.30
N CYS A 15 6.84 0.04 10.64
CA CYS A 15 7.30 -1.26 11.17
C CYS A 15 8.82 -1.25 11.43
N PHE A 16 9.61 -0.62 10.56
CA PHE A 16 11.07 -0.47 10.74
C PHE A 16 11.41 0.33 12.00
N HIS A 17 10.71 1.44 12.23
CA HIS A 17 10.90 2.28 13.40
C HIS A 17 10.52 1.53 14.68
N ILE A 18 9.34 0.90 14.71
CA ILE A 18 8.85 0.12 15.86
C ILE A 18 9.83 -1.01 16.17
N TYR A 19 10.25 -1.78 15.16
CA TYR A 19 11.19 -2.88 15.36
C TYR A 19 12.52 -2.41 15.97
N LYS A 20 13.07 -1.29 15.46
CA LYS A 20 14.29 -0.68 16.01
C LYS A 20 14.09 -0.17 17.44
N LYS A 21 12.97 0.51 17.70
CA LYS A 21 12.61 1.05 19.02
C LYS A 21 12.40 -0.05 20.06
N SER A 22 11.93 -1.22 19.65
CA SER A 22 11.73 -2.38 20.53
C SER A 22 13.03 -3.08 20.93
N HIS A 23 14.19 -2.67 20.41
CA HIS A 23 15.47 -3.29 20.77
C HIS A 23 15.72 -3.36 22.28
N PRO A 24 15.56 -2.29 23.08
CA PRO A 24 15.75 -2.34 24.52
C PRO A 24 14.78 -3.30 25.24
N LEU A 25 13.53 -3.38 24.80
CA LEU A 25 12.54 -4.34 25.33
C LEU A 25 13.05 -5.78 25.17
N ILE A 26 13.55 -6.13 23.98
CA ILE A 26 14.05 -7.47 23.69
C ILE A 26 15.33 -7.78 24.48
N ILE A 27 16.22 -6.80 24.67
CA ILE A 27 17.41 -6.98 25.51
C ILE A 27 17.02 -7.18 26.97
N ALA A 28 16.11 -6.38 27.52
CA ALA A 28 15.63 -6.52 28.89
C ALA A 28 14.95 -7.88 29.10
N TYR A 29 14.12 -8.32 28.16
CA TYR A 29 13.47 -9.63 28.18
C TYR A 29 14.45 -10.80 28.23
N LYS A 30 15.55 -10.71 27.48
CA LYS A 30 16.61 -11.75 27.49
C LYS A 30 17.29 -11.86 28.84
N LYS A 31 17.36 -10.76 29.59
CA LYS A 31 17.97 -10.67 30.93
C LYS A 31 16.97 -10.92 32.07
N ALA A 32 15.67 -10.94 31.78
CA ALA A 32 14.63 -11.12 32.78
C ALA A 32 14.69 -12.53 33.38
N GLU A 33 14.69 -12.59 34.70
CA GLU A 33 14.69 -13.85 35.47
C GLU A 33 13.38 -14.62 35.26
N ASN A 34 12.24 -13.93 35.33
CA ASN A 34 10.94 -14.49 35.01
C ASN A 34 10.39 -13.94 33.67
N LYS A 35 10.69 -14.66 32.59
CA LYS A 35 10.25 -14.32 31.22
C LYS A 35 8.73 -14.24 31.07
N LYS A 36 7.97 -15.08 31.79
CA LYS A 36 6.51 -15.14 31.64
C LYS A 36 5.86 -13.89 32.25
N ALA A 37 6.26 -13.53 33.47
CA ALA A 37 5.79 -12.31 34.13
C ALA A 37 6.17 -11.06 33.34
N PHE A 38 7.45 -10.96 32.91
CA PHE A 38 7.94 -9.83 32.12
C PHE A 38 7.14 -9.64 30.82
N LYS A 39 6.82 -10.73 30.10
CA LYS A 39 6.03 -10.65 28.87
C LYS A 39 4.57 -10.28 29.15
N GLN A 40 4.01 -10.71 30.27
CA GLN A 40 2.63 -10.39 30.66
C GLN A 40 2.47 -8.91 31.02
N GLU A 41 3.39 -8.36 31.80
CA GLU A 41 3.41 -6.93 32.17
C GLU A 41 3.59 -6.03 30.94
N ARG A 42 4.39 -6.47 29.97
CA ARG A 42 4.77 -5.69 28.78
C ARG A 42 4.08 -6.18 27.51
N TYR A 43 2.93 -6.82 27.66
CA TYR A 43 2.26 -7.55 26.57
C TYR A 43 2.04 -6.72 25.30
N HIS A 44 1.57 -5.47 25.46
CA HIS A 44 1.29 -4.59 24.33
C HIS A 44 2.54 -4.27 23.50
N GLU A 45 3.69 -4.04 24.15
CA GLU A 45 4.94 -3.72 23.45
C GLU A 45 5.50 -4.95 22.71
N PHE A 46 5.32 -6.16 23.27
CA PHE A 46 5.65 -7.39 22.56
C PHE A 46 4.74 -7.61 21.35
N LYS A 47 3.45 -7.32 21.48
CA LYS A 47 2.50 -7.40 20.36
C LYS A 47 2.91 -6.46 19.23
N GLU A 48 3.28 -5.23 19.54
CA GLU A 48 3.77 -4.26 18.55
C GLU A 48 5.07 -4.73 17.88
N TYR A 49 6.02 -5.23 18.66
CA TYR A 49 7.25 -5.82 18.14
C TYR A 49 7.00 -7.01 17.20
N ASP A 50 6.13 -7.93 17.59
CA ASP A 50 5.82 -9.14 16.82
C ASP A 50 5.14 -8.77 15.49
N VAL A 51 4.22 -7.81 15.51
CA VAL A 51 3.60 -7.25 14.30
C VAL A 51 4.64 -6.59 13.40
N ALA A 52 5.46 -5.69 13.95
CA ALA A 52 6.50 -5.01 13.19
C ALA A 52 7.50 -5.99 12.54
N LYS A 53 7.92 -7.02 13.29
CA LYS A 53 8.81 -8.07 12.78
C LYS A 53 8.15 -8.87 11.65
N ARG A 54 6.87 -9.23 11.79
CA ARG A 54 6.13 -9.95 10.75
C ARG A 54 6.02 -9.11 9.48
N ASP A 55 5.70 -7.83 9.62
CA ASP A 55 5.51 -6.91 8.51
C ASP A 55 6.84 -6.67 7.79
N MET A 56 7.95 -6.46 8.51
CA MET A 56 9.29 -6.40 7.91
C MET A 56 9.66 -7.67 7.13
N ASN A 57 9.34 -8.85 7.69
CA ASN A 57 9.60 -10.11 6.99
C ASN A 57 8.77 -10.24 5.71
N TYR A 58 7.51 -9.80 5.73
CA TYR A 58 6.67 -9.77 4.54
C TYR A 58 7.24 -8.82 3.48
N LEU A 59 7.64 -7.61 3.87
CA LEU A 59 8.24 -6.62 2.96
C LEU A 59 9.53 -7.14 2.31
N LYS A 60 10.41 -7.74 3.11
CA LYS A 60 11.66 -8.32 2.62
C LYS A 60 11.42 -9.47 1.64
N LYS A 61 10.51 -10.39 1.97
CA LYS A 61 10.27 -11.60 1.15
C LYS A 61 9.57 -11.30 -0.17
N ASN A 62 8.58 -10.41 -0.15
CA ASN A 62 7.72 -10.18 -1.32
C ASN A 62 8.24 -9.05 -2.21
N TYR A 63 8.99 -8.10 -1.65
CA TYR A 63 9.41 -6.89 -2.37
C TYR A 63 10.91 -6.58 -2.26
N GLY A 64 11.68 -7.33 -1.48
CA GLY A 64 13.09 -7.01 -1.22
C GLY A 64 13.28 -5.74 -0.39
N ILE A 65 12.23 -5.21 0.24
CA ILE A 65 12.27 -3.96 0.99
C ILE A 65 12.85 -4.17 2.38
N THR A 66 13.84 -3.37 2.74
CA THR A 66 14.65 -3.49 3.96
C THR A 66 14.64 -2.25 4.84
N ASN A 67 14.13 -1.12 4.35
CA ASN A 67 14.04 0.13 5.10
C ASN A 67 12.78 0.94 4.72
N GLU A 68 12.54 2.00 5.49
CA GLU A 68 11.35 2.85 5.34
C GLU A 68 11.34 3.61 4.01
N SER A 69 12.50 4.08 3.52
CA SER A 69 12.59 4.82 2.25
C SER A 69 12.11 3.95 1.09
N GLU A 70 12.60 2.71 1.01
CA GLU A 70 12.21 1.76 -0.03
C GLU A 70 10.71 1.44 0.01
N LEU A 71 10.10 1.40 1.20
CA LEU A 71 8.65 1.23 1.35
C LEU A 71 7.89 2.44 0.81
N GLN A 72 8.33 3.66 1.15
CA GLN A 72 7.72 4.88 0.61
C GLN A 72 7.86 4.95 -0.91
N ASP A 73 9.04 4.65 -1.46
CA ASP A 73 9.27 4.62 -2.90
C ASP A 73 8.36 3.61 -3.62
N LYS A 74 8.19 2.42 -3.03
CA LYS A 74 7.27 1.41 -3.56
C LYS A 74 5.82 1.91 -3.55
N LEU A 75 5.38 2.53 -2.46
CA LEU A 75 4.03 3.08 -2.34
C LEU A 75 3.77 4.22 -3.32
N SER A 76 4.75 5.10 -3.53
CA SER A 76 4.67 6.19 -4.51
C SER A 76 4.49 5.64 -5.92
N ARG A 77 5.36 4.71 -6.35
CA ARG A 77 5.24 4.04 -7.66
C ARG A 77 3.90 3.35 -7.85
N MET A 78 3.43 2.60 -6.85
CA MET A 78 2.12 1.93 -6.95
C MET A 78 0.96 2.93 -7.01
N THR A 79 1.08 4.07 -6.32
CA THR A 79 0.08 5.14 -6.39
C THR A 79 0.05 5.77 -7.78
N GLU A 80 1.22 6.01 -8.38
CA GLU A 80 1.36 6.48 -9.76
C GLU A 80 0.75 5.48 -10.74
N ASP A 81 1.12 4.21 -10.65
CA ASP A 81 0.57 3.13 -11.49
C ASP A 81 -0.95 3.05 -11.39
N ARG A 82 -1.51 3.16 -10.18
CA ARG A 82 -2.96 3.20 -9.95
C ARG A 82 -3.59 4.43 -10.62
N ASN A 83 -2.98 5.60 -10.46
CA ASN A 83 -3.50 6.83 -11.04
C ASN A 83 -3.46 6.78 -12.57
N VAL A 84 -2.44 6.16 -13.16
CA VAL A 84 -2.38 5.88 -14.60
C VAL A 84 -3.51 4.92 -14.98
N LEU A 85 -3.66 3.80 -14.27
CA LEU A 85 -4.69 2.80 -14.55
C LEU A 85 -6.10 3.42 -14.55
N TYR A 86 -6.46 4.15 -13.50
CA TYR A 86 -7.78 4.77 -13.38
C TYR A 86 -7.93 6.05 -14.23
N GLY A 87 -6.85 6.81 -14.44
CA GLY A 87 -6.85 7.98 -15.31
C GLY A 87 -6.97 7.62 -16.80
N SER A 88 -6.53 6.44 -17.20
CA SER A 88 -6.70 5.91 -18.56
C SER A 88 -8.16 5.59 -18.84
N VAL A 89 -8.85 4.98 -17.87
CA VAL A 89 -10.27 4.59 -17.98
C VAL A 89 -11.17 5.81 -18.23
N GLY A 90 -10.92 6.93 -17.53
CA GLY A 90 -11.69 8.17 -17.75
C GLY A 90 -11.48 8.77 -19.16
N LYS A 91 -10.27 8.65 -19.72
CA LYS A 91 -9.98 9.13 -21.08
C LYS A 91 -10.56 8.22 -22.16
N GLU A 92 -10.58 6.91 -21.94
CA GLU A 92 -11.20 5.95 -22.87
C GLU A 92 -12.71 6.20 -22.98
N GLN A 93 -13.39 6.44 -21.85
CA GLN A 93 -14.82 6.81 -21.83
C GLN A 93 -15.09 8.12 -22.58
N GLU A 94 -14.31 9.18 -22.35
CA GLU A 94 -14.47 10.44 -23.09
C GLU A 94 -14.26 10.28 -24.61
N ILE A 95 -13.32 9.44 -25.03
CA ILE A 95 -13.07 9.17 -26.45
C ILE A 95 -14.25 8.41 -27.07
N GLU A 96 -14.83 7.47 -26.33
CA GLU A 96 -15.97 6.67 -26.79
C GLU A 96 -17.25 7.51 -26.87
N GLU A 97 -17.49 8.38 -25.89
CA GLU A 97 -18.58 9.36 -25.90
C GLU A 97 -18.44 10.33 -27.09
N LYS A 98 -17.25 10.89 -27.32
CA LYS A 98 -17.00 11.77 -28.49
C LYS A 98 -17.21 11.06 -29.83
N LYS A 99 -16.86 9.77 -29.95
CA LYS A 99 -17.13 8.97 -31.16
C LYS A 99 -18.63 8.74 -31.37
N GLN A 100 -19.39 8.52 -30.30
CA GLN A 100 -20.85 8.39 -30.38
C GLN A 100 -21.54 9.71 -30.68
N GLU A 101 -21.04 10.84 -30.18
CA GLU A 101 -21.58 12.16 -30.52
C GLU A 101 -21.28 12.55 -31.97
N GLN A 102 -20.07 12.30 -32.47
CA GLN A 102 -19.70 12.57 -33.86
C GLN A 102 -20.51 11.74 -34.87
N SER A 103 -20.78 10.47 -34.57
CA SER A 103 -21.61 9.62 -35.43
C SER A 103 -23.06 10.09 -35.49
N LYS A 104 -23.63 10.52 -34.36
CA LYS A 104 -24.99 11.13 -34.31
C LYS A 104 -25.05 12.45 -35.07
N HIS A 105 -24.00 13.27 -35.02
CA HIS A 105 -23.97 14.56 -35.71
C HIS A 105 -23.81 14.42 -37.23
N GLN A 106 -23.03 13.44 -37.71
CA GLN A 106 -22.97 13.10 -39.14
C GLN A 106 -24.29 12.54 -39.68
N HIS A 107 -25.01 11.76 -38.88
CA HIS A 107 -26.29 11.19 -39.32
C HIS A 107 -27.37 12.25 -39.51
N ARG A 108 -27.44 13.26 -38.63
CA ARG A 108 -28.37 14.41 -38.75
C ARG A 108 -28.07 15.33 -39.94
N ARG A 109 -26.79 15.51 -40.30
CA ARG A 109 -26.43 16.34 -41.48
C ARG A 109 -26.88 15.70 -42.80
N LYS A 110 -26.85 14.37 -42.91
CA LYS A 110 -27.32 13.65 -44.11
C LYS A 110 -28.86 13.63 -44.25
N GLU A 111 -29.61 13.79 -43.16
CA GLU A 111 -31.08 13.89 -43.22
C GLU A 111 -31.57 15.28 -43.63
N ASN A 112 -30.85 16.35 -43.29
CA ASN A 112 -31.22 17.73 -43.64
C ASN A 112 -30.80 18.16 -45.06
N GLU A 113 -30.11 17.31 -45.82
CA GLU A 113 -29.73 17.55 -47.23
C GLU A 113 -30.67 16.85 -48.25
N ARG A 114 -31.78 16.25 -47.79
CA ARG A 114 -32.87 15.71 -48.62
C ARG A 114 -34.09 16.62 -48.57
#